data_AF-A0A352L089-F1
#
_entry.id   AF-A0A352L089-F1
#
_cell.length_a   1.000
_cell.length_b   1.000
_cell.length_c   1.000
_cell.angle_alpha   90.00
_cell.angle_beta   90.00
_cell.angle_gamma   90.00
#
_symmetry.space_group_name_H-M   'P 1'
#
loop_
_entity.id
_entity.type
_entity.pdbx_description
1 polymer ?
#
loop_
_entity_poly.entity_id
_entity_poly.type
_entity_poly.pdbx_seq_one_letter_code
_entity_poly.pdbx_strand_id
1 'polypeptide(L)' 'HPWFVAVQYHPEFKSKPNIPHPLFRDFVQACLQRRLGRAVAISAPGDSIRAQG' A
#
# COMPACT_ATOMS: atom_id res chain seq x y z
N HIS A 1 12.40 9.83 -0.88
CA HIS A 1 11.00 9.46 -0.58
C HIS A 1 10.61 8.29 -1.50
N PRO A 2 10.15 7.14 -0.98
CA PRO A 2 9.95 5.93 -1.79
C PRO A 2 8.79 6.02 -2.80
N TRP A 3 7.78 6.86 -2.54
CA TRP A 3 6.72 7.17 -3.52
C TRP A 3 6.26 8.63 -3.36
N PHE A 4 6.74 9.57 -4.18
CA PHE A 4 6.38 10.99 -4.08
C PHE A 4 5.96 11.50 -5.46
N VAL A 5 4.72 11.99 -5.57
CA VAL A 5 4.13 12.45 -6.83
C VAL A 5 3.33 13.73 -6.57
N ALA A 6 3.47 14.70 -7.47
CA ALA A 6 2.66 15.91 -7.54
C ALA A 6 2.34 16.23 -9.00
N VAL A 7 1.15 16.76 -9.27
CA VAL A 7 0.70 17.16 -10.61
C VAL A 7 0.00 18.51 -10.54
N GLN A 8 0.05 19.28 -11.63
CA GLN A 8 -0.60 20.60 -11.74
C GLN A 8 -1.98 20.54 -12.41
N TYR A 9 -2.32 19.41 -13.04
CA TYR A 9 -3.65 19.18 -13.61
C TYR A 9 -4.57 18.47 -12.61
N HIS A 10 -5.85 18.32 -12.98
CA HIS A 10 -6.89 17.66 -12.17
C HIS A 10 -7.09 16.19 -12.59
N PRO A 11 -6.31 15.21 -12.07
CA PRO A 11 -6.48 13.79 -12.36
C PRO A 11 -7.84 13.23 -11.89
N GLU A 12 -8.49 13.88 -10.91
CA GLU A 12 -9.80 13.51 -10.38
C GLU A 12 -10.89 13.47 -11.44
N PHE A 13 -10.87 14.39 -12.41
CA PHE A 13 -11.87 14.43 -13.48
C PHE A 13 -11.75 13.27 -14.47
N LYS A 14 -10.57 12.64 -14.53
CA LYS A 14 -10.29 11.48 -15.40
C LYS A 14 -10.49 10.14 -14.69
N SER A 15 -10.72 10.12 -13.38
CA SER A 15 -10.96 8.89 -12.62
C SER A 15 -12.43 8.48 -12.70
N LYS A 16 -12.71 7.18 -12.88
CA LYS A 16 -14.06 6.60 -12.90
C LYS A 16 -14.14 5.40 -11.95
N PRO A 17 -15.33 5.01 -11.45
CA PRO A 17 -15.47 3.90 -10.50
C PRO A 17 -14.80 2.59 -10.95
N ASN A 18 -14.96 2.23 -12.23
CA ASN A 18 -14.39 0.99 -12.79
C ASN A 18 -12.99 1.20 -13.42
N ILE A 19 -12.58 2.45 -13.60
CA ILE A 19 -11.32 2.82 -14.27
C ILE A 19 -10.67 3.93 -13.45
N PRO A 20 -10.05 3.58 -12.30
CA PRO A 20 -9.39 4.57 -11.46
C PRO A 20 -8.16 5.13 -12.17
N HIS A 21 -7.92 6.42 -12.02
CA HIS A 21 -6.70 7.04 -12.54
C HIS A 21 -5.46 6.37 -11.92
N PRO A 22 -4.39 6.08 -12.69
CA PRO A 22 -3.20 5.38 -12.20
C PRO A 22 -2.60 6.01 -10.94
N LEU A 23 -2.57 7.35 -10.87
CA LEU A 23 -2.10 8.08 -9.69
C LEU A 23 -2.77 7.62 -8.39
N PHE A 24 -4.10 7.46 -8.39
CA PHE A 24 -4.83 7.05 -7.18
C PHE A 24 -4.70 5.54 -6.93
N ARG A 25 -4.77 4.72 -7.97
CA ARG A 25 -4.59 3.26 -7.87
C ARG A 25 -3.22 2.92 -7.26
N ASP A 26 -2.17 3.52 -7.81
CA ASP A 26 -0.78 3.23 -7.44
C ASP A 26 -0.44 3.83 -6.08
N PHE A 27 -1.06 4.95 -5.69
CA PHE A 27 -0.98 5.48 -4.32
C PHE A 27 -1.50 4.47 -3.29
N VAL A 28 -2.69 3.91 -3.51
CA VAL A 28 -3.27 2.90 -2.59
C VAL A 28 -2.39 1.65 -2.55
N GLN A 29 -1.86 1.21 -3.70
CA GLN A 29 -0.93 0.10 -3.76
C GLN A 29 0.35 0.37 -2.94
N ALA A 30 0.94 1.55 -3.05
CA ALA A 30 2.12 1.93 -2.27
C ALA A 30 1.82 1.97 -0.76
N CYS A 31 0.64 2.45 -0.36
CA CYS A 31 0.17 2.40 1.02
C CYS A 31 0.05 0.94 1.53
N LEU A 32 -0.52 0.04 0.72
CA LEU A 32 -0.67 -1.36 1.06
C LEU A 32 0.70 -2.05 1.21
N GLN A 33 1.61 -1.83 0.26
CA GLN A 33 2.98 -2.36 0.32
C GLN A 33 3.72 -1.86 1.58
N ARG A 34 3.58 -0.58 1.92
CA ARG A 34 4.15 -0.01 3.14
C ARG A 34 3.54 -0.64 4.40
N ARG A 35 2.23 -0.87 4.42
CA ARG A 35 1.54 -1.53 5.54
C ARG A 35 2.01 -2.97 5.70
N LEU A 36 2.10 -3.74 4.61
CA LEU A 36 2.51 -5.14 4.63
C LEU A 36 3.98 -5.30 4.98
N GLY A 37 4.86 -4.48 4.40
CA GLY A 37 6.28 -4.44 4.77
C GLY A 37 6.50 -4.07 6.24
N ARG A 38 5.63 -3.21 6.80
CA ARG A 38 5.61 -2.92 8.25
C ARG A 38 5.02 -4.06 9.08
N ALA A 39 3.99 -4.74 8.60
CA ALA A 39 3.35 -5.86 9.31
C ALA A 39 4.31 -7.05 9.45
N VAL A 40 5.06 -7.39 8.38
CA VAL A 40 6.10 -8.42 8.43
C VAL A 40 7.21 -8.06 9.42
N ALA A 41 7.59 -6.79 9.50
CA ALA A 41 8.59 -6.33 10.46
C ALA A 41 8.11 -6.35 11.93
N ILE A 42 6.80 -6.44 12.17
CA ILE A 42 6.22 -6.52 13.53
C ILE A 42 5.97 -7.98 13.95
N SER A 43 5.78 -8.90 13.00
CA SER A 43 5.38 -10.30 13.28
C SER A 43 6.51 -11.35 13.21
N ALA A 44 7.79 -10.97 13.33
CA ALA A 44 8.87 -11.94 13.61
C ALA A 44 10.08 -11.24 14.27
N PRO A 45 10.76 -11.84 15.27
CA PRO A 45 10.77 -13.24 15.68
C PRO A 45 10.25 -13.46 17.13
N GLY A 46 9.21 -14.29 17.29
CA GLY A 46 8.64 -14.63 18.60
C GLY A 46 7.45 -15.60 18.58
N ASP A 47 6.88 -15.91 17.41
CA ASP A 47 5.77 -16.86 17.26
C ASP A 47 6.23 -18.34 17.34
N SER A 48 6.88 -18.73 18.45
CA SER A 48 7.42 -20.09 18.66
C SER A 48 6.66 -20.93 19.71
N ILE A 49 5.39 -20.65 20.04
CA ILE A 49 4.69 -21.35 21.15
C ILE A 49 3.41 -22.10 20.72
N ARG A 50 3.30 -22.64 19.50
CA ARG A 50 2.22 -23.60 19.17
C ARG A 50 2.68 -24.70 18.21
N ALA A 51 3.55 -25.58 18.68
CA ALA A 51 3.82 -26.85 18.02
C ALA A 51 4.35 -27.91 19.02
N GLN A 52 3.70 -28.09 20.17
CA GLN A 52 3.83 -29.30 20.99
C GLN A 52 2.48 -29.60 21.62
N GLY A 53 1.85 -30.66 21.13
CA GLY A 53 0.62 -31.28 21.59
C GLY A 53 0.55 -32.66 20.98
#